data_AF-F9S7G4-F1
#
_entry.id   AF-F9S7G4-F1
#
_cell.length_a   1.000
_cell.length_b   1.000
_cell.length_c   1.000
_cell.angle_alpha   90.00
_cell.angle_beta   90.00
_cell.angle_gamma   90.00
#
_symmetry.space_group_name_H-M   'P 1'
#
loop_
_entity.id
_entity.type
_entity.pdbx_description
1 polymer ?
#
loop_
_entity_poly.entity_id
_entity_poly.type
_entity_poly.pdbx_seq_one_letter_code
_entity_poly.pdbx_strand_id
1 'polypeptide(L)'
;MVQNQSSGASANYWGRKTARAIADKLGTAITSKNSNECMYRDCKVVIKCAKFETDSVGVTYKMLERLDYVIGAFEQDESHFKLFQIPVSIYESHMRATASKGAAKGKVGIVRQTVFEEHGVSLGSLTI
;
A
#
# COMPACT_ATOMS: atom_id res chain seq x y z
N MET A 1 -10.96 21.02 -0.71
CA MET A 1 -12.01 20.15 -0.16
C MET A 1 -11.51 19.53 1.14
N VAL A 2 -12.28 19.63 2.23
CA VAL A 2 -11.93 19.14 3.56
C VAL A 2 -12.17 17.63 3.63
N GLN A 3 -11.12 16.82 3.81
CA GLN A 3 -11.26 15.40 4.17
C GLN A 3 -11.82 15.30 5.59
N ASN A 4 -13.14 15.11 5.71
CA ASN A 4 -13.81 14.81 6.97
C ASN A 4 -13.46 13.39 7.43
N GLN A 5 -13.30 13.14 8.74
CA GLN A 5 -12.92 11.84 9.32
C GLN A 5 -13.61 10.59 8.73
N SER A 6 -14.86 10.72 8.26
CA SER A 6 -15.60 9.69 7.53
C SER A 6 -14.89 9.17 6.27
N SER A 7 -14.17 10.03 5.54
CA SER A 7 -13.41 9.66 4.33
C SER A 7 -12.17 8.81 4.66
N GLY A 8 -11.54 9.06 5.82
CA GLY A 8 -10.35 8.32 6.26
C GLY A 8 -10.67 6.89 6.71
N ALA A 9 -11.74 6.73 7.51
CA ALA A 9 -12.21 5.40 7.93
C ALA A 9 -12.70 4.56 6.73
N SER A 10 -13.43 5.17 5.80
CA SER A 10 -13.90 4.52 4.59
C SER A 10 -12.74 4.11 3.67
N ALA A 11 -11.74 4.99 3.48
CA ALA A 11 -10.54 4.65 2.73
C ALA A 11 -9.75 3.49 3.37
N ASN A 12 -9.64 3.47 4.69
CA ASN A 12 -8.98 2.38 5.41
C ASN A 12 -9.77 1.06 5.33
N TYR A 13 -11.11 1.11 5.39
CA TYR A 13 -11.94 -0.08 5.20
C TYR A 13 -11.79 -0.64 3.77
N TRP A 14 -11.92 0.22 2.76
CA TRP A 14 -11.71 -0.15 1.36
C TRP A 14 -10.32 -0.75 1.15
N GLY A 15 -9.26 -0.07 1.56
CA GLY A 15 -7.88 -0.54 1.37
C GLY A 15 -7.60 -1.88 2.06
N ARG A 16 -8.24 -2.17 3.19
CA ARG A 16 -8.16 -3.49 3.85
C ARG A 16 -8.92 -4.58 3.11
N LYS A 17 -10.06 -4.27 2.51
CA LYS A 17 -10.83 -5.23 1.71
C LYS A 17 -10.09 -5.54 0.41
N THR A 18 -9.63 -4.50 -0.30
CA THR A 18 -8.88 -4.59 -1.56
C THR A 18 -7.56 -5.36 -1.36
N ALA A 19 -6.78 -5.05 -0.33
CA ALA A 19 -5.53 -5.76 -0.06
C ALA A 19 -5.71 -7.26 0.19
N ARG A 20 -6.83 -7.69 0.80
CA ARG A 20 -7.14 -9.11 0.98
C ARG A 20 -7.45 -9.78 -0.35
N ALA A 21 -8.30 -9.19 -1.17
CA ALA A 21 -8.62 -9.72 -2.50
C ALA A 21 -7.35 -9.85 -3.37
N ILE A 22 -6.45 -8.86 -3.29
CA ILE A 22 -5.15 -8.91 -3.97
C ILE A 22 -4.27 -10.03 -3.40
N ALA A 23 -4.17 -10.17 -2.08
CA ALA A 23 -3.39 -11.23 -1.46
C ALA A 23 -3.85 -12.61 -1.95
N ASP A 24 -5.18 -12.84 -1.98
CA ASP A 24 -5.77 -14.08 -2.45
C ASP A 24 -5.40 -14.36 -3.92
N LYS A 25 -5.44 -13.33 -4.79
CA LYS A 25 -5.01 -13.43 -6.21
C LYS A 25 -3.51 -13.70 -6.37
N LEU A 26 -2.68 -13.22 -5.45
CA LEU A 26 -1.24 -13.48 -5.41
C LEU A 26 -0.91 -14.87 -4.81
N GLY A 27 -1.90 -15.64 -4.38
CA GLY A 27 -1.71 -16.95 -3.73
C GLY A 27 -1.16 -16.85 -2.31
N THR A 28 -1.40 -15.73 -1.61
CA THR A 28 -1.02 -15.51 -0.21
C THR A 28 -2.23 -15.08 0.62
N ALA A 29 -2.08 -14.97 1.93
CA ALA A 29 -3.11 -14.54 2.85
C ALA A 29 -2.61 -13.46 3.81
N ILE A 30 -3.45 -12.48 4.07
CA ILE A 30 -3.20 -11.46 5.09
C ILE A 30 -3.17 -12.11 6.48
N THR A 31 -2.10 -11.85 7.22
CA THR A 31 -1.79 -12.48 8.52
C THR A 31 -2.70 -12.04 9.66
N SER A 32 -3.40 -10.91 9.53
CA SER A 32 -4.27 -10.40 10.60
C SER A 32 -5.50 -9.65 10.10
N LYS A 33 -6.49 -9.50 10.99
CA LYS A 33 -7.69 -8.68 10.70
C LYS A 33 -7.37 -7.18 10.61
N ASN A 34 -6.30 -6.73 11.28
CA ASN A 34 -6.01 -5.31 11.53
C ASN A 34 -4.87 -4.73 10.69
N SER A 35 -4.14 -5.56 9.94
CA SER A 35 -3.04 -5.13 9.06
C SER A 35 -3.24 -5.68 7.64
N ASN A 36 -2.50 -5.12 6.69
CA ASN A 36 -2.38 -5.63 5.31
C ASN A 36 -1.06 -6.41 5.12
N GLU A 37 -0.47 -6.91 6.21
CA GLU A 37 0.78 -7.66 6.19
C GLU A 37 0.54 -9.13 5.83
N CYS A 38 1.39 -9.69 4.98
CA CYS A 38 1.39 -11.10 4.61
C CYS A 38 2.82 -11.63 4.35
N MET A 39 2.93 -12.94 4.19
CA MET A 39 4.14 -13.58 3.68
C MET A 39 3.99 -13.78 2.17
N TYR A 40 4.87 -13.21 1.36
CA TYR A 40 4.88 -13.41 -0.08
C TYR A 40 6.27 -13.85 -0.52
N ARG A 41 6.38 -15.05 -1.10
CA ARG A 41 7.66 -15.67 -1.49
C ARG A 41 8.70 -15.60 -0.36
N ASP A 42 8.32 -16.09 0.81
CA ASP A 42 9.12 -16.12 2.05
C ASP A 42 9.56 -14.76 2.60
N CYS A 43 9.05 -13.65 2.06
CA CYS A 43 9.32 -12.30 2.53
C CYS A 43 8.12 -11.72 3.28
N LYS A 44 8.38 -10.94 4.33
CA LYS A 44 7.36 -10.15 5.02
C LYS A 44 7.03 -8.92 4.18
N VAL A 45 5.78 -8.83 3.73
CA VAL A 45 5.34 -7.73 2.88
C VAL A 45 4.08 -7.06 3.42
N VAL A 46 3.85 -5.82 2.99
CA VAL A 46 2.56 -5.15 3.16
C VAL A 46 1.98 -4.79 1.80
N ILE A 47 0.69 -5.07 1.60
CA ILE A 47 -0.03 -4.63 0.40
C ILE A 47 -0.72 -3.30 0.70
N LYS A 48 -0.38 -2.26 -0.07
CA LYS A 48 -1.05 -0.95 -0.01
C LYS A 48 -1.71 -0.64 -1.33
N CYS A 49 -2.95 -0.17 -1.26
CA CYS A 49 -3.78 0.08 -2.42
C CYS A 49 -4.02 1.57 -2.59
N ALA A 50 -3.98 2.03 -3.83
CA ALA A 50 -4.36 3.37 -4.22
C ALA A 50 -5.45 3.30 -5.29
N LYS A 51 -6.45 4.19 -5.20
CA LYS A 51 -7.54 4.30 -6.18
C LYS A 51 -7.07 5.00 -7.46
N PHE A 52 -7.89 4.96 -8.52
CA PHE A 52 -7.62 5.49 -9.86
C PHE A 52 -7.10 6.94 -9.92
N GLU A 53 -7.35 7.77 -8.90
CA GLU A 53 -6.87 9.16 -8.82
C GLU A 53 -5.87 9.40 -7.68
N THR A 54 -5.39 8.34 -7.04
CA THR A 54 -4.41 8.39 -5.95
C THR A 54 -3.09 7.82 -6.43
N ASP A 55 -2.10 8.69 -6.54
CA ASP A 55 -0.77 8.35 -7.06
C ASP A 55 0.20 7.84 -5.99
N SER A 56 -0.25 7.58 -4.77
CA SER A 56 0.65 7.32 -3.66
C SER A 56 0.06 6.41 -2.60
N VAL A 57 0.94 5.67 -1.93
CA VAL A 57 0.58 4.73 -0.87
C VAL A 57 1.35 5.05 0.41
N GLY A 58 0.68 4.93 1.56
CA GLY A 58 1.24 5.23 2.87
C GLY A 58 1.49 3.99 3.73
N VAL A 59 2.66 3.93 4.34
CA VAL A 59 3.05 2.91 5.33
C VAL A 59 3.49 3.60 6.61
N THR A 60 3.14 3.04 7.76
CA THR A 60 3.59 3.60 9.04
C THR A 60 5.07 3.28 9.27
N TYR A 61 5.82 4.18 9.90
CA TYR A 61 7.24 3.93 10.20
C TYR A 61 7.45 2.64 10.99
N LYS A 62 6.59 2.40 12.00
CA LYS A 62 6.59 1.15 12.78
C LYS A 62 6.35 -0.11 11.94
N MET A 63 5.62 -0.02 10.83
CA MET A 63 5.47 -1.17 9.92
C MET A 63 6.76 -1.44 9.15
N LEU A 64 7.43 -0.39 8.64
CA LEU A 64 8.65 -0.53 7.84
C LEU A 64 9.77 -1.27 8.58
N GLU A 65 9.91 -1.06 9.90
CA GLU A 65 10.91 -1.72 10.76
C GLU A 65 10.93 -3.26 10.72
N ARG A 66 9.86 -3.90 10.23
CA ARG A 66 9.73 -5.38 10.23
C ARG A 66 9.40 -5.98 8.86
N LEU A 67 9.34 -5.16 7.82
CA LEU A 67 8.99 -5.57 6.47
C LEU A 67 10.25 -5.71 5.63
N ASP A 68 10.24 -6.68 4.71
CA ASP A 68 11.27 -6.80 3.69
C ASP A 68 10.89 -5.93 2.47
N TYR A 69 9.61 -5.95 2.09
CA TYR A 69 9.09 -5.23 0.92
C TYR A 69 7.74 -4.56 1.15
N VAL A 70 7.47 -3.56 0.31
CA VAL A 70 6.14 -2.95 0.15
C VAL A 70 5.62 -3.30 -1.23
N ILE A 71 4.41 -3.88 -1.29
CA ILE A 71 3.67 -4.08 -2.53
C ILE A 71 2.70 -2.91 -2.70
N GLY A 72 2.94 -2.10 -3.71
CA GLY A 72 2.03 -1.05 -4.15
C GLY A 72 1.08 -1.58 -5.22
N ALA A 73 -0.23 -1.46 -4.97
CA ALA A 73 -1.28 -1.80 -5.93
C ALA A 73 -2.02 -0.51 -6.34
N PHE A 74 -1.88 -0.13 -7.59
CA PHE A 74 -2.41 1.13 -8.13
C PHE A 74 -3.54 0.83 -9.12
N GLU A 75 -4.76 1.23 -8.76
CA GLU A 75 -5.94 1.06 -9.61
C GLU A 75 -5.78 1.86 -10.91
N GLN A 76 -6.02 1.23 -12.06
CA GLN A 76 -5.89 1.80 -13.40
C GLN A 76 -7.24 2.13 -14.03
N ASP A 77 -8.26 1.35 -13.71
CA ASP A 77 -9.67 1.52 -14.05
C ASP A 77 -10.48 0.63 -13.09
N GLU A 78 -11.81 0.61 -13.21
CA GLU A 78 -12.72 -0.07 -12.28
C GLU A 78 -12.23 -1.47 -11.86
N SER A 79 -11.67 -1.56 -10.65
CA SER A 79 -11.11 -2.80 -10.07
C SER A 79 -9.91 -3.43 -10.78
N HIS A 80 -9.31 -2.78 -11.79
CA HIS A 80 -8.06 -3.23 -12.41
C HIS A 80 -6.84 -2.60 -11.73
N PHE A 81 -5.86 -3.39 -11.30
CA PHE A 81 -4.70 -2.91 -10.56
C PHE A 81 -3.39 -3.32 -11.23
N LYS A 82 -2.43 -2.38 -11.28
CA LYS A 82 -1.01 -2.69 -11.51
C LYS A 82 -0.31 -2.87 -10.17
N LEU A 83 0.50 -3.90 -10.07
CA LEU A 83 1.21 -4.25 -8.84
C LEU A 83 2.71 -4.14 -9.03
N PHE A 84 3.36 -3.51 -8.06
CA PHE A 84 4.80 -3.37 -8.00
C PHE A 84 5.29 -3.70 -6.60
N GLN A 85 6.48 -4.25 -6.51
CA GLN A 85 7.17 -4.52 -5.25
C GLN A 85 8.46 -3.72 -5.18
N ILE A 86 8.66 -2.97 -4.10
CA ILE A 86 9.94 -2.32 -3.79
C ILE A 86 10.48 -2.76 -2.43
N PRO A 87 11.81 -2.85 -2.25
CA PRO A 87 12.42 -3.05 -0.93
C PRO A 87 12.06 -1.91 0.03
N VAL A 88 12.00 -2.18 1.33
CA VAL A 88 11.79 -1.14 2.34
C VAL A 88 12.85 -0.05 2.27
N SER A 89 14.11 -0.37 1.98
CA SER A 89 15.18 0.63 1.82
C SER A 89 14.90 1.65 0.70
N ILE A 90 14.29 1.20 -0.41
CA ILE A 90 13.86 2.10 -1.50
C ILE A 90 12.66 2.93 -1.07
N TYR A 91 11.70 2.30 -0.36
CA TYR A 91 10.56 3.02 0.20
C TYR A 91 11.01 4.15 1.15
N GLU A 92 11.94 3.86 2.07
CA GLU A 92 12.43 4.81 3.07
C GLU A 92 13.24 5.96 2.48
N SER A 93 14.03 5.71 1.43
CA SER A 93 14.81 6.75 0.76
C SER A 93 13.95 7.71 -0.07
N HIS A 94 12.74 7.30 -0.49
CA HIS A 94 11.84 8.10 -1.33
C HIS A 94 10.56 8.57 -0.64
N MET A 95 10.33 8.16 0.61
CA MET A 95 9.13 8.56 1.34
C MET A 95 9.17 10.04 1.73
N ARG A 96 8.00 10.67 1.65
CA ARG A 96 7.75 11.98 2.26
C ARG A 96 6.77 11.83 3.42
N ALA A 97 6.83 12.76 4.36
CA ALA A 97 5.84 12.81 5.43
C ALA A 97 4.44 13.11 4.87
N THR A 98 3.42 12.48 5.43
CA THR A 98 2.02 12.83 5.11
C THR A 98 1.69 14.26 5.54
N ALA A 99 0.90 14.97 4.72
CA ALA A 99 0.34 16.28 5.08
C ALA A 99 -0.83 16.19 6.08
N SER A 100 -1.26 14.97 6.45
CA SER A 100 -2.37 14.76 7.38
C SER A 100 -2.10 15.42 8.74
N LYS A 101 -3.09 16.15 9.25
CA LYS A 101 -3.09 16.69 10.61
C LYS A 101 -3.73 15.75 11.65
N GLY A 102 -4.27 14.61 11.20
CA GLY A 102 -5.00 13.63 12.02
C GLY A 102 -4.13 12.47 12.50
N ALA A 103 -4.73 11.29 12.67
CA ALA A 103 -4.09 10.10 13.26
C ALA A 103 -2.79 9.64 12.54
N ALA A 104 -2.61 10.02 11.28
CA ALA A 104 -1.42 9.70 10.48
C ALA A 104 -0.25 10.70 10.64
N LYS A 105 -0.48 11.86 11.28
CA LYS A 105 0.51 12.93 11.43
C LYS A 105 1.78 12.41 12.11
N GLY A 106 2.92 12.57 11.45
CA GLY A 106 4.23 12.18 11.98
C GLY A 106 4.44 10.67 12.13
N LYS A 107 3.56 9.83 11.56
CA LYS A 107 3.62 8.37 11.72
C LYS A 107 3.67 7.61 10.41
N VAL A 108 3.41 8.29 9.29
CA VAL A 108 3.23 7.67 7.97
C VAL A 108 4.15 8.36 6.97
N GLY A 109 5.00 7.55 6.34
CA GLY A 109 5.66 7.89 5.09
C GLY A 109 4.75 7.55 3.91
N ILE A 110 4.73 8.40 2.90
CA ILE A 110 4.02 8.15 1.64
C ILE A 110 5.00 8.14 0.47
N VAL A 111 4.83 7.19 -0.44
CA VAL A 111 5.65 7.02 -1.65
C VAL A 111 4.74 7.06 -2.87
N ARG A 112 5.21 7.73 -3.93
CA ARG A 112 4.48 7.86 -5.20
C ARG A 112 4.61 6.61 -6.06
N GLN A 113 3.60 6.36 -6.89
CA GLN A 113 3.55 5.31 -7.89
C GLN A 113 4.77 5.32 -8.81
N THR A 114 5.23 6.51 -9.24
CA THR A 114 6.40 6.63 -10.10
C THR A 114 7.65 5.98 -9.50
N VAL A 115 7.84 6.03 -8.17
CA VAL A 115 8.96 5.35 -7.49
C VAL A 115 8.82 3.83 -7.59
N PHE A 116 7.60 3.31 -7.49
CA PHE A 116 7.34 1.89 -7.68
C PHE A 116 7.57 1.45 -9.13
N GLU A 117 7.24 2.30 -10.10
CA GLU A 117 7.46 2.05 -11.52
C GLU A 117 8.95 2.11 -11.89
N GLU A 118 9.70 3.05 -11.33
CA GLU A 118 11.13 3.28 -11.62
C GLU A 118 12.06 2.29 -10.91
N HIS A 119 11.77 1.95 -9.65
CA HIS A 119 12.67 1.15 -8.80
C HIS A 119 12.12 -0.22 -8.42
N GLY A 120 10.87 -0.52 -8.76
CA GLY A 120 10.21 -1.74 -8.37
C GLY A 120 10.27 -2.86 -9.38
N VAL A 121 9.97 -4.06 -8.89
CA VAL A 121 9.69 -5.22 -9.73
C VAL A 121 8.20 -5.28 -9.98
N SER A 122 7.79 -5.30 -11.25
CA SER A 122 6.39 -5.52 -11.62
C SER A 122 5.95 -6.93 -11.22
N LEU A 123 4.85 -7.03 -10.49
CA LEU A 123 4.17 -8.28 -10.18
C LEU A 123 3.04 -8.58 -11.18
N GLY A 124 2.90 -7.76 -12.22
CA GLY A 124 1.85 -7.83 -13.21
C GLY A 124 0.62 -6.99 -12.87
N SER A 125 -0.48 -7.29 -13.55
CA SER A 125 -1.78 -6.65 -13.31
C SER A 125 -2.83 -7.70 -12.99
N LEU A 126 -3.86 -7.30 -12.22
CA LEU A 126 -4.97 -8.16 -11.87
C LEU A 126 -6.28 -7.38 -11.79
N THR A 127 -7.40 -8.11 -11.81
CA THR A 127 -8.74 -7.57 -11.56
C THR A 127 -9.35 -8.27 -10.34
N ILE A 128 -9.99 -7.50 -9.46
CA ILE A 128 -10.65 -7.98 -8.22
C ILE A 128 -12.17 -7.89 -8.28
#